data_AF-A0A931PLN1-F1
#
_entry.id   AF-A0A931PLN1-F1
#
_cell.length_a   1.000
_cell.length_b   1.000
_cell.length_c   1.000
_cell.angle_alpha   90.00
_cell.angle_beta   90.00
_cell.angle_gamma   90.00
#
_symmetry.space_group_name_H-M   'P 1'
#
loop_
_entity.id
_entity.type
_entity.pdbx_description
1 polymer ?
#
loop_
_entity_poly.entity_id
_entity_poly.type
_entity_poly.pdbx_seq_one_letter_code
_entity_poly.pdbx_strand_id
1 'polypeptide(L)'
;MPPVPATPAVPSPARQLVVVARGETGLHRYLSTALARDPHTVVLVDRRATAAGAPPHGSERRKPVTFRRDLSVHLVIVVREERTSTPRKRGPMNNGEVEIGSDRERVERWVEDSQYVIGRLIPGLLEDRDRWRTKTEAAEQEIDRLRAEIGAMRREITEREAEKQYVRAEQAAMADAFNKAMDHIAQMQQPLHEVLSRLQSLQPGLVEANGR
;
A
#
# COMPACT_ATOMS: atom_id res chain seq x y z
N MET A 1 -2.34 47.41 33.07
CA MET A 1 -1.98 45.97 32.95
C MET A 1 -0.63 45.89 32.27
N PRO A 2 0.40 45.28 32.87
CA PRO A 2 1.65 45.03 32.17
C PRO A 2 1.50 43.83 31.21
N PRO A 3 2.25 43.78 30.10
CA PRO A 3 2.22 42.65 29.16
C PRO A 3 2.91 41.42 29.77
N VAL A 4 2.25 40.27 29.65
CA VAL A 4 2.77 38.95 30.05
C VAL A 4 3.96 38.58 29.16
N PRO A 5 5.14 38.21 29.70
CA PRO A 5 6.25 37.78 28.88
C PRO A 5 5.93 36.43 28.22
N ALA A 6 6.13 36.37 26.89
CA ALA A 6 5.97 35.15 26.11
C ALA A 6 6.95 34.07 26.61
N THR A 7 6.39 32.93 27.02
CA THR A 7 7.14 31.72 27.36
C THR A 7 7.96 31.28 26.14
N PRO A 8 9.30 31.09 26.26
CA PRO A 8 10.09 30.58 25.13
C PRO A 8 9.62 29.17 24.80
N ALA A 9 9.20 28.96 23.55
CA ALA A 9 8.79 27.66 23.03
C ALA A 9 9.94 26.66 23.22
N VAL A 10 9.69 25.64 24.04
CA VAL A 10 10.61 24.50 24.20
C VAL A 10 10.74 23.81 22.83
N PRO A 11 11.94 23.74 22.21
CA PRO A 11 12.09 23.07 20.93
C PRO A 11 11.77 21.59 21.09
N SER A 12 10.81 21.12 20.28
CA SER A 12 10.32 19.74 20.29
C SER A 12 11.45 18.77 19.85
N PRO A 13 11.69 17.65 20.56
CA PRO A 13 12.78 16.74 20.24
C PRO A 13 12.56 16.06 18.87
N ALA A 14 13.67 15.65 18.23
CA ALA A 14 13.66 15.08 16.89
C ALA A 14 12.72 13.87 16.75
N ARG A 15 11.92 13.86 15.68
CA ARG A 15 10.82 12.91 15.46
C ARG A 15 11.20 11.75 14.53
N GLN A 16 12.31 11.83 13.78
CA GLN A 16 12.67 10.83 12.76
C GLN A 16 14.19 10.58 12.70
N LEU A 17 14.58 9.31 12.56
CA LEU A 17 15.96 8.86 12.42
C LEU A 17 16.13 8.10 11.10
N VAL A 18 17.08 8.53 10.27
CA VAL A 18 17.38 7.92 8.96
C VAL A 18 18.76 7.28 9.01
N VAL A 19 18.83 5.95 8.92
CA VAL A 19 20.10 5.20 8.93
C VAL A 19 20.50 4.84 7.50
N VAL A 20 21.69 5.28 7.09
CA VAL A 20 22.26 5.05 5.76
C VAL A 20 23.36 3.99 5.83
N ALA A 21 23.39 3.08 4.85
CA ALA A 21 24.40 2.04 4.76
C ALA A 21 25.82 2.64 4.64
N ARG A 22 26.82 1.98 5.27
CA ARG A 22 28.23 2.42 5.24
C ARG A 22 28.81 2.60 3.83
N GLY A 23 28.37 1.80 2.87
CA GLY A 23 28.82 1.87 1.48
C GLY A 23 28.23 3.02 0.66
N GLU A 24 27.17 3.66 1.15
CA GLU A 24 26.43 4.69 0.43
C GLU A 24 26.76 6.09 0.94
N THR A 25 28.05 6.43 0.90
CA THR A 25 28.56 7.74 1.35
C THR A 25 27.98 8.91 0.56
N GLY A 26 27.64 8.70 -0.71
CA GLY A 26 26.93 9.67 -1.55
C GLY A 26 25.50 9.94 -1.07
N LEU A 27 24.77 8.90 -0.70
CA LEU A 27 23.40 9.01 -0.18
C LEU A 27 23.39 9.67 1.20
N HIS A 28 24.34 9.32 2.07
CA HIS A 28 24.51 9.99 3.35
C HIS A 28 24.78 11.49 3.15
N ARG A 29 25.73 11.87 2.28
CA ARG A 29 26.04 13.28 2.02
C ARG A 29 24.83 14.04 1.46
N TYR A 30 24.10 13.44 0.53
CA TYR A 30 22.89 14.02 -0.04
C TYR A 30 21.81 14.23 1.02
N LEU A 31 21.48 13.20 1.78
CA LEU A 31 20.43 13.27 2.80
C LEU A 31 20.81 14.18 3.98
N SER A 32 22.07 14.15 4.42
CA SER A 32 22.57 15.07 5.45
C SER A 32 22.49 16.53 5.01
N THR A 33 22.63 16.81 3.71
CA THR A 33 22.56 18.18 3.17
C THR A 33 21.10 18.60 2.93
N ALA A 34 20.29 17.71 2.34
CA ALA A 34 18.89 17.96 2.05
C ALA A 34 18.05 18.14 3.32
N LEU A 35 18.36 17.38 4.37
CA LEU A 35 17.64 17.37 5.64
C LEU A 35 18.34 18.21 6.73
N ALA A 36 19.39 18.97 6.37
CA ALA A 36 20.12 19.83 7.31
C ALA A 36 19.24 20.91 7.96
N ARG A 37 18.14 21.30 7.30
CA ARG A 37 17.21 22.34 7.76
C ARG A 37 16.04 21.79 8.57
N ASP A 38 15.88 20.47 8.63
CA ASP A 38 14.83 19.85 9.42
C ASP A 38 15.38 19.50 10.82
N PRO A 39 15.01 20.27 11.87
CA PRO A 39 15.49 20.01 13.22
C PRO A 39 14.93 18.70 13.80
N HIS A 40 13.99 18.05 13.11
CA HIS A 40 13.36 16.82 13.57
C HIS A 40 13.93 15.55 12.97
N THR A 41 14.93 15.64 12.08
CA THR A 41 15.46 14.49 11.35
C THR A 41 16.97 14.36 11.53
N VAL A 42 17.42 13.22 12.08
CA VAL A 42 18.85 12.91 12.24
C VAL A 42 19.24 11.81 11.27
N VAL A 43 20.28 12.05 10.47
CA VAL A 43 20.82 11.08 9.50
C VAL A 43 22.10 10.47 10.07
N LEU A 44 22.15 9.15 10.23
CA LEU A 44 23.31 8.42 10.75
C LEU A 44 23.83 7.41 9.74
N VAL A 45 25.14 7.18 9.73
CA VAL A 45 25.75 6.07 8.98
C VAL A 45 25.74 4.83 9.87
N ASP A 46 25.30 3.69 9.34
CA ASP A 46 25.43 2.41 10.00
C ASP A 46 26.92 2.06 10.16
N ARG A 47 27.41 2.09 11.40
CA ARG A 47 28.80 1.81 11.78
C ARG A 47 29.00 0.41 12.35
N ARG A 48 27.98 -0.48 12.30
CA ARG A 48 28.13 -1.86 12.78
C ARG A 48 29.29 -2.51 12.05
N ALA A 49 30.34 -2.81 12.81
CA ALA A 49 31.51 -3.51 12.29
C ALA A 49 31.09 -4.95 12.01
N THR A 50 31.11 -5.36 10.74
CA THR A 50 31.50 -6.74 10.44
C THR A 50 32.95 -6.86 10.87
N ALA A 51 33.18 -7.17 12.15
CA ALA A 51 34.51 -7.42 12.66
C ALA A 51 35.06 -8.66 11.94
N ALA A 52 35.77 -8.43 10.83
CA ALA A 52 36.68 -9.40 10.27
C ALA A 52 37.79 -9.62 11.30
N GLY A 53 37.63 -10.63 12.16
CA GLY A 53 38.71 -11.13 13.02
C GLY A 53 38.47 -11.19 14.53
N ALA A 54 37.29 -10.88 15.06
CA ALA A 54 36.99 -11.14 16.47
C ALA A 54 36.20 -12.46 16.61
N PRO A 55 36.62 -13.44 17.43
CA PRO A 55 35.83 -14.64 17.65
C PRO A 55 34.50 -14.25 18.32
N PRO A 56 33.36 -14.80 17.87
CA PRO A 56 32.06 -14.46 18.41
C PRO A 56 31.94 -14.99 19.83
N HIS A 57 31.96 -14.11 20.82
CA HIS A 57 31.46 -14.46 22.15
C HIS A 57 29.94 -14.58 22.08
N GLY A 58 29.43 -15.77 22.38
CA GLY A 58 28.01 -16.01 22.66
C GLY A 58 27.17 -16.36 21.44
N SER A 59 26.91 -17.66 21.31
CA SER A 59 25.72 -18.29 20.73
C SER A 59 24.72 -17.41 19.94
N GLU A 60 25.03 -17.02 18.70
CA GLU A 60 23.99 -16.99 17.67
C GLU A 60 24.56 -17.13 16.27
N ARG A 61 24.50 -18.36 15.75
CA ARG A 61 24.68 -18.67 14.33
C ARG A 61 23.54 -18.03 13.53
N ARG A 62 23.64 -16.75 13.21
CA ARG A 62 22.81 -16.15 12.15
C ARG A 62 23.73 -15.64 11.04
N LYS A 63 23.62 -16.28 9.87
CA LYS A 63 24.27 -15.85 8.62
C LYS A 63 24.01 -14.35 8.40
N PRO A 64 24.94 -13.58 7.82
CA PRO A 64 24.69 -12.17 7.51
C PRO A 64 23.58 -12.10 6.45
N VAL A 65 22.37 -11.72 6.88
CA VAL A 65 21.25 -11.46 6.00
C VAL A 65 21.40 -10.04 5.47
N THR A 66 21.20 -9.86 4.16
CA THR A 66 21.42 -8.59 3.47
C THR A 66 20.64 -7.42 4.12
N PHE A 67 21.27 -6.24 4.10
CA PHE A 67 20.83 -4.96 4.68
C PHE A 67 19.31 -4.66 4.56
N ARG A 68 18.66 -5.04 3.45
CA ARG A 68 17.22 -4.82 3.24
C ARG A 68 16.28 -5.65 4.13
N ARG A 69 16.73 -6.80 4.64
CA ARG A 69 15.90 -7.68 5.49
C ARG A 69 16.05 -7.41 6.99
N ASP A 70 17.01 -6.57 7.37
CA ASP A 70 17.35 -6.33 8.78
C ASP A 70 16.49 -5.24 9.43
N LEU A 71 15.97 -4.29 8.63
CA LEU A 71 15.07 -3.22 9.10
C LEU A 71 13.71 -3.74 9.59
N SER A 72 13.27 -4.90 9.11
CA SER A 72 12.04 -5.54 9.59
C SER A 72 12.16 -6.17 10.98
N VAL A 73 13.37 -6.27 11.54
CA VAL A 73 13.62 -7.04 12.78
C VAL A 73 14.31 -6.21 13.88
N HIS A 74 14.79 -5.00 13.57
CA HIS A 74 15.43 -4.12 14.53
C HIS A 74 14.52 -2.96 14.91
N LEU A 75 13.94 -3.02 16.12
CA LEU A 75 13.26 -1.92 16.77
C LEU A 75 14.22 -0.72 16.82
N VAL A 76 13.98 0.30 15.99
CA VAL A 76 14.70 1.57 16.04
C VAL A 76 14.23 2.31 17.29
N ILE A 77 15.02 2.27 18.35
CA ILE A 77 14.75 3.02 19.58
C ILE A 77 15.24 4.44 19.38
N VAL A 78 14.30 5.38 19.24
CA VAL A 78 14.59 6.82 19.30
C VAL A 78 14.85 7.17 20.76
N VAL A 79 16.13 7.20 21.15
CA VAL A 79 16.53 7.75 22.45
C VAL A 79 16.55 9.26 22.31
N ARG A 80 15.71 9.95 23.08
CA ARG A 80 15.76 11.41 23.23
C ARG A 80 17.11 11.76 23.84
N GLU A 81 17.95 12.48 23.11
CA GLU A 81 19.16 13.09 23.68
C GLU A 81 18.73 14.25 24.59
N GLU A 82 18.30 13.94 25.81
CA GLU A 82 18.30 14.95 26.87
C GLU A 82 19.74 15.20 27.28
N ARG A 83 20.39 16.10 26.53
CA ARG A 83 21.67 16.74 26.86
C ARG A 83 22.59 15.87 27.72
N THR A 84 22.95 14.67 27.25
CA THR A 84 24.14 14.02 27.76
C THR A 84 25.29 14.81 27.18
N SER A 85 25.81 15.74 27.98
CA SER A 85 27.01 16.49 27.70
C SER A 85 28.07 15.57 27.11
N THR A 86 28.42 15.84 25.85
CA THR A 86 29.56 15.23 25.16
C THR A 86 30.80 15.23 26.07
N PRO A 87 31.65 14.19 26.06
CA PRO A 87 32.88 14.20 26.83
C PRO A 87 33.76 15.34 26.30
N ARG A 88 33.83 16.41 27.09
CA ARG A 88 34.64 17.60 26.81
C ARG A 88 36.09 17.14 26.74
N LYS A 89 36.76 17.45 25.62
CA LYS A 89 38.20 17.22 25.40
C LYS A 89 38.99 17.57 26.67
N ARG A 90 39.77 16.59 27.16
CA ARG A 90 40.73 16.72 28.26
C ARG A 90 41.59 17.98 28.07
N GLY A 91 41.40 18.97 28.93
CA GLY A 91 42.44 19.93 29.30
C GLY A 91 43.32 19.35 30.41
N PRO A 92 44.54 19.87 30.62
CA PRO A 92 45.53 19.24 31.48
C PRO A 92 45.08 19.25 32.95
N MET A 93 45.41 18.15 33.61
CA MET A 93 45.01 17.75 34.96
C MET A 93 45.40 18.80 35.99
N ASN A 94 44.46 19.15 36.88
CA ASN A 94 44.78 19.71 38.18
C ASN A 94 44.18 18.79 39.26
N ASN A 95 45.05 18.44 40.20
CA ASN A 95 44.96 17.49 41.31
C ASN A 95 43.57 17.27 41.94
N GLY A 96 43.14 16.01 41.94
CA GLY A 96 42.87 15.19 43.13
C GLY A 96 42.05 15.81 44.26
N GLU A 97 40.72 15.66 44.19
CA GLU A 97 39.84 15.30 45.33
C GLU A 97 38.33 15.18 44.99
N VAL A 98 37.90 15.33 43.73
CA VAL A 98 36.47 15.42 43.38
C VAL A 98 35.95 14.29 42.46
N GLU A 99 36.73 13.24 42.17
CA GLU A 99 36.33 12.21 41.17
C GLU A 99 35.42 11.09 41.70
N ILE A 100 35.40 10.80 43.01
CA ILE A 100 34.63 9.65 43.55
C ILE A 100 33.13 9.98 43.70
N GLY A 101 32.78 11.25 43.95
CA GLY A 101 31.39 11.69 44.03
C GLY A 101 30.67 11.71 42.68
N SER A 102 31.36 12.14 41.62
CA SER A 102 30.77 12.24 40.28
C SER A 102 30.49 10.89 39.63
N ASP A 103 31.31 9.88 39.93
CA ASP A 103 31.11 8.54 39.37
C ASP A 103 29.90 7.84 40.01
N ARG A 104 29.65 8.06 41.30
CA ARG A 104 28.47 7.53 41.98
C ARG A 104 27.18 8.17 41.45
N GLU A 105 27.14 9.49 41.32
CA GLU A 105 25.99 10.21 40.74
C GLU A 105 25.73 9.80 39.28
N ARG A 106 26.79 9.50 38.52
CA ARG A 106 26.67 9.00 37.16
C ARG A 106 26.08 7.59 37.11
N VAL A 107 26.50 6.71 38.01
CA VAL A 107 25.94 5.35 38.12
C VAL A 107 24.49 5.41 38.56
N GLU A 108 24.13 6.23 39.54
CA GLU A 108 22.75 6.41 39.99
C GLU A 108 21.85 6.94 38.86
N ARG A 109 22.32 7.92 38.08
CA ARG A 109 21.60 8.41 36.89
C ARG A 109 21.45 7.31 35.83
N TRP A 110 22.49 6.53 35.57
CA TRP A 110 22.39 5.39 34.63
C TRP A 110 21.40 4.32 35.09
N VAL A 111 21.30 4.08 36.40
CA VAL A 111 20.33 3.14 36.97
C VAL A 111 18.92 3.68 36.81
N GLU A 112 18.68 4.96 37.10
CA GLU A 112 17.38 5.61 36.91
C GLU A 112 16.95 5.60 35.43
N ASP A 113 17.85 5.96 34.53
CA ASP A 113 17.62 5.90 33.08
C ASP A 113 17.30 4.47 32.62
N SER A 114 18.03 3.47 33.13
CA SER A 114 17.78 2.06 32.81
C SER A 114 16.43 1.59 33.34
N GLN A 115 16.04 2.00 34.53
CA GLN A 115 14.73 1.69 35.11
C GLN A 115 13.59 2.32 34.31
N TYR A 116 13.75 3.56 33.84
CA TYR A 116 12.77 4.21 32.96
C TYR A 116 12.64 3.47 31.62
N VAL A 117 13.76 3.13 31.00
CA VAL A 117 13.78 2.42 29.72
C VAL A 117 13.11 1.06 29.83
N ILE A 118 13.45 0.28 30.86
CA ILE A 118 12.91 -1.06 31.07
C ILE A 118 11.46 -1.02 31.54
N GLY A 119 11.13 -0.10 32.45
CA GLY A 119 9.82 -0.05 33.10
C GLY A 119 8.73 0.64 32.29
N ARG A 120 9.10 1.54 31.37
CA ARG A 120 8.11 2.36 30.65
C ARG A 120 8.31 2.39 29.15
N LEU A 121 9.53 2.65 28.67
CA LEU A 121 9.76 2.85 27.24
C LEU A 121 9.61 1.55 26.45
N ILE A 122 10.29 0.48 26.86
CA ILE A 122 10.24 -0.81 26.17
C ILE A 122 8.82 -1.40 26.17
N PRO A 123 8.09 -1.47 27.31
CA PRO A 123 6.70 -1.94 27.31
C PRO A 123 5.80 -1.13 26.38
N GLY A 124 5.86 0.21 26.42
CA GLY A 124 5.05 1.05 25.54
C GLY A 124 5.34 0.83 24.05
N LEU A 125 6.61 0.64 23.68
CA LEU A 125 6.98 0.31 22.30
C LEU A 125 6.50 -1.08 21.86
N LEU A 126 6.46 -2.06 22.79
CA LEU A 126 5.91 -3.39 22.51
C LEU A 126 4.39 -3.34 22.31
N GLU A 127 3.68 -2.59 23.16
CA GLU A 127 2.24 -2.36 23.02
C GLU A 127 1.91 -1.66 21.70
N ASP A 128 2.67 -0.62 21.33
CA ASP A 128 2.50 0.07 20.06
C ASP A 128 2.77 -0.85 18.88
N ARG A 129 3.85 -1.65 18.93
CA ARG A 129 4.14 -2.65 17.90
C ARG A 129 2.99 -3.64 17.75
N ASP A 130 2.47 -4.16 18.86
CA ASP A 130 1.38 -5.15 18.83
C ASP A 130 0.10 -4.51 18.29
N ARG A 131 -0.19 -3.26 18.65
CA ARG A 131 -1.28 -2.48 18.07
C ARG A 131 -1.12 -2.29 16.55
N TRP A 132 0.08 -1.95 16.09
CA TRP A 132 0.34 -1.81 14.65
C TRP A 132 0.22 -3.14 13.93
N ARG A 133 0.74 -4.21 14.52
CA ARG A 133 0.61 -5.55 13.97
C ARG A 133 -0.86 -5.95 13.80
N THR A 134 -1.69 -5.79 14.82
CA THR A 134 -3.13 -6.09 14.73
C THR A 134 -3.83 -5.26 13.66
N LYS A 135 -3.48 -3.98 13.52
CA LYS A 135 -4.02 -3.12 12.44
C LYS A 135 -3.60 -3.60 11.06
N THR A 136 -2.34 -4.02 10.89
CA THR A 136 -1.85 -4.55 9.64
C THR A 136 -2.53 -5.87 9.30
N GLU A 137 -2.65 -6.79 10.25
CA GLU A 137 -3.36 -8.07 10.07
C GLU A 137 -4.83 -7.84 9.68
N ALA A 138 -5.52 -6.89 10.32
CA ALA A 138 -6.89 -6.53 9.95
C ALA A 138 -6.99 -5.93 8.53
N ALA A 139 -6.04 -5.08 8.16
CA ALA A 139 -5.99 -4.50 6.82
C ALA A 139 -5.71 -5.55 5.74
N GLU A 140 -4.83 -6.53 6.01
CA GLU A 140 -4.55 -7.65 5.12
C GLU A 140 -5.78 -8.52 4.92
N GLN A 141 -6.52 -8.84 6.00
CA GLN A 141 -7.79 -9.56 5.92
C GLN A 141 -8.83 -8.84 5.06
N GLU A 142 -8.93 -7.51 5.20
CA GLU A 142 -9.86 -6.71 4.39
C GLU A 142 -9.43 -6.67 2.92
N ILE A 143 -8.13 -6.58 2.64
CA ILE A 143 -7.63 -6.67 1.26
C ILE A 143 -7.99 -8.01 0.62
N ASP A 144 -7.82 -9.11 1.34
CA ASP A 144 -8.14 -10.44 0.82
C ASP A 144 -9.65 -10.62 0.61
N ARG A 145 -10.47 -10.08 1.51
CA ARG A 145 -11.92 -10.00 1.32
C ARG A 145 -12.28 -9.21 0.06
N LEU A 146 -11.76 -7.99 -0.10
CA LEU A 146 -12.03 -7.15 -1.26
C LEU A 146 -11.57 -7.81 -2.56
N ARG A 147 -10.43 -8.53 -2.55
CA ARG A 147 -9.98 -9.32 -3.70
C ARG A 147 -10.96 -10.43 -4.06
N ALA A 148 -11.51 -11.12 -3.07
CA ALA A 148 -12.53 -12.15 -3.29
C ALA A 148 -13.82 -11.55 -3.87
N GLU A 149 -14.28 -10.41 -3.35
CA GLU A 149 -15.45 -9.67 -3.86
C GLU A 149 -15.23 -9.18 -5.30
N ILE A 150 -14.07 -8.59 -5.60
CA ILE A 150 -13.68 -8.22 -6.98
C ILE A 150 -13.69 -9.45 -7.90
N GLY A 151 -13.16 -10.57 -7.42
CA GLY A 151 -13.17 -11.84 -8.16
C GLY A 151 -14.58 -12.34 -8.44
N ALA A 152 -15.51 -12.17 -7.49
CA ALA A 152 -16.91 -12.53 -7.65
C ALA A 152 -17.63 -11.63 -8.66
N MET A 153 -17.51 -10.31 -8.52
CA MET A 153 -18.11 -9.36 -9.45
C MET A 153 -17.60 -9.54 -10.88
N ARG A 154 -16.30 -9.82 -11.06
CA ARG A 154 -15.76 -10.12 -12.40
C ARG A 154 -16.39 -11.35 -13.02
N ARG A 155 -16.62 -12.42 -12.23
CA ARG A 155 -17.31 -13.62 -12.71
C ARG A 155 -18.76 -13.32 -13.11
N GLU A 156 -19.48 -12.57 -12.29
CA GLU A 156 -20.85 -12.13 -12.61
C GLU A 156 -20.89 -11.30 -13.89
N ILE A 157 -19.97 -10.35 -14.08
CA ILE A 157 -19.88 -9.56 -15.32
C ILE A 157 -19.70 -10.48 -16.52
N THR A 158 -18.74 -11.42 -16.46
CA THR A 158 -18.50 -12.34 -17.58
C THR A 158 -19.70 -13.24 -17.88
N GLU A 159 -20.44 -13.67 -16.84
CA GLU A 159 -21.66 -14.45 -17.00
C GLU A 159 -22.77 -13.63 -17.66
N ARG A 160 -22.99 -12.40 -17.22
CA ARG A 160 -23.97 -11.47 -17.82
C ARG A 160 -23.62 -11.10 -19.25
N GLU A 161 -22.34 -10.92 -19.56
CA GLU A 161 -21.89 -10.68 -20.93
C GLU A 161 -22.15 -11.88 -21.83
N ALA A 162 -21.90 -13.11 -21.35
CA ALA A 162 -22.23 -14.34 -22.06
C ALA A 162 -23.74 -14.49 -22.29
N GLU A 163 -24.56 -14.22 -21.26
CA GLU A 163 -26.04 -14.24 -21.36
C GLU A 163 -26.54 -13.22 -22.40
N LYS A 164 -25.99 -12.00 -22.39
CA LYS A 164 -26.32 -10.97 -23.37
C LYS A 164 -25.92 -11.36 -24.79
N GLN A 165 -24.77 -11.99 -24.97
CA GLN A 165 -24.32 -12.50 -26.27
C GLN A 165 -25.23 -13.62 -26.76
N TYR A 166 -25.62 -14.53 -25.87
CA TYR A 166 -26.56 -15.61 -26.16
C TYR A 166 -27.91 -15.06 -26.64
N VAL A 167 -28.51 -14.13 -25.91
CA VAL A 167 -29.80 -13.51 -26.30
C VAL A 167 -29.69 -12.76 -27.62
N ARG A 168 -28.57 -12.07 -27.89
CA ARG A 168 -28.34 -11.42 -29.19
C ARG A 168 -28.22 -12.42 -30.33
N ALA A 169 -27.57 -13.56 -30.11
CA ALA A 169 -27.47 -14.63 -31.10
C ALA A 169 -28.86 -15.24 -31.36
N GLU A 170 -29.67 -15.43 -30.32
CA GLU A 170 -31.05 -15.91 -30.45
C GLU A 170 -31.93 -14.92 -31.23
N GLN A 171 -31.82 -13.62 -30.94
CA GLN A 171 -32.52 -12.56 -31.68
C GLN A 171 -32.11 -12.52 -33.16
N ALA A 172 -30.82 -12.68 -33.46
CA ALA A 172 -30.33 -12.75 -34.85
C ALA A 172 -30.89 -13.98 -35.57
N ALA A 173 -30.87 -15.15 -34.94
CA ALA A 173 -31.45 -16.38 -35.49
C ALA A 173 -32.96 -16.24 -35.73
N MET A 174 -33.69 -15.59 -34.82
CA MET A 174 -35.12 -15.31 -34.96
C MET A 174 -35.39 -14.35 -36.12
N ALA A 175 -34.59 -13.29 -36.27
CA ALA A 175 -34.71 -12.36 -37.40
C ALA A 175 -34.43 -13.06 -38.73
N ASP A 176 -33.42 -13.94 -38.79
CA ASP A 176 -33.12 -14.74 -39.99
C ASP A 176 -34.27 -15.70 -40.33
N ALA A 177 -34.87 -16.33 -39.32
CA ALA A 177 -36.04 -17.20 -39.52
C ALA A 177 -37.26 -16.40 -40.03
N PHE A 178 -37.48 -15.20 -39.48
CA PHE A 178 -38.55 -14.31 -39.92
C PHE A 178 -38.34 -13.85 -41.36
N ASN A 179 -37.13 -13.45 -41.72
CA ASN A 179 -36.79 -13.06 -43.09
C ASN A 179 -37.05 -14.20 -44.08
N LYS A 180 -36.63 -15.44 -43.75
CA LYS A 180 -36.92 -16.62 -44.59
C LYS A 180 -38.42 -16.88 -44.75
N ALA A 181 -39.22 -16.69 -43.69
CA ALA A 181 -40.66 -16.84 -43.77
C ALA A 181 -41.29 -15.75 -44.67
N MET A 182 -40.83 -14.50 -44.55
CA MET A 182 -41.27 -13.40 -45.40
C MET A 182 -40.89 -13.61 -46.87
N ASP A 183 -39.68 -14.12 -47.13
CA ASP A 183 -39.25 -14.49 -48.49
C ASP A 183 -40.15 -15.58 -49.08
N HIS A 184 -40.56 -16.57 -48.28
CA HIS A 184 -41.48 -17.61 -48.73
C HIS A 184 -42.88 -17.05 -49.04
N ILE A 185 -43.38 -16.14 -48.21
CA ILE A 185 -44.66 -15.43 -48.48
C ILE A 185 -44.57 -14.63 -49.77
N ALA A 186 -43.47 -13.89 -49.98
CA ALA A 186 -43.25 -13.12 -51.20
C ALA A 186 -43.20 -14.02 -52.45
N GLN A 187 -42.53 -15.18 -52.35
CA GLN A 187 -42.49 -16.18 -53.43
C GLN A 187 -43.88 -16.76 -53.75
N MET A 188 -44.78 -16.89 -52.77
CA MET A 188 -46.16 -17.36 -53.00
C MET A 188 -47.08 -16.30 -53.63
N GLN A 189 -46.77 -15.01 -53.49
CA GLN A 189 -47.59 -13.94 -54.05
C GLN A 189 -47.55 -13.92 -55.59
N GLN A 190 -46.41 -14.25 -56.20
CA GLN A 190 -46.27 -14.32 -57.67
C GLN A 190 -47.23 -15.33 -58.32
N PRO A 191 -47.24 -16.63 -57.94
CA PRO A 191 -48.15 -17.59 -58.54
C PRO A 191 -49.62 -17.28 -58.24
N LEU A 192 -49.95 -16.71 -57.07
CA LEU A 192 -51.32 -16.24 -56.79
C LEU A 192 -51.76 -15.15 -57.76
N HIS A 193 -50.88 -14.19 -58.07
CA HIS A 193 -51.18 -13.13 -59.03
C HIS A 193 -51.34 -13.68 -60.45
N GLU A 194 -50.51 -14.66 -60.86
CA GLU A 194 -50.65 -15.34 -62.14
C GLU A 194 -51.96 -16.14 -62.27
N VAL A 195 -52.40 -16.81 -61.21
CA VAL A 195 -53.70 -17.51 -61.22
C VAL A 195 -54.85 -16.51 -61.35
N LEU A 196 -54.79 -15.40 -60.62
CA LEU A 196 -55.80 -14.33 -60.72
C LEU A 196 -55.83 -13.71 -62.12
N SER A 197 -54.67 -13.41 -62.72
CA SER A 197 -54.61 -12.84 -64.08
C SER A 197 -55.14 -13.82 -65.13
N ARG A 198 -54.85 -15.13 -64.97
CA ARG A 198 -55.42 -16.18 -65.84
C ARG A 198 -56.94 -16.25 -65.71
N LEU A 199 -57.48 -16.24 -64.49
CA LEU A 199 -58.94 -16.23 -64.26
C LEU A 199 -59.60 -15.00 -64.89
N GLN A 200 -59.01 -13.81 -64.73
CA GLN A 200 -59.52 -12.59 -65.35
C GLN A 200 -59.44 -12.62 -66.89
N SER A 201 -58.36 -13.17 -67.45
CA SER A 201 -58.19 -13.32 -68.90
C SER A 201 -59.14 -14.34 -69.54
N LEU A 202 -59.69 -15.27 -68.75
CA LEU A 202 -60.75 -16.20 -69.16
C LEU A 202 -62.16 -15.59 -69.03
N GLN A 203 -62.29 -14.45 -68.36
CA GLN A 203 -63.55 -13.74 -68.14
C GLN A 203 -63.99 -12.69 -69.19
N PRO A 204 -63.30 -12.39 -70.33
CA PRO A 204 -63.68 -11.27 -71.20
C PRO A 204 -64.88 -11.55 -72.14
N GLY A 205 -65.68 -12.60 -71.92
CA GLY A 205 -66.78 -12.99 -72.81
C GLY A 205 -68.20 -12.88 -72.25
N LEU A 206 -68.40 -12.59 -70.95
CA LEU A 206 -69.74 -12.66 -70.33
C LEU A 206 -70.47 -11.32 -70.16
N VAL A 207 -69.85 -10.19 -70.54
CA VAL A 207 -70.47 -8.86 -70.40
C VAL A 207 -71.15 -8.37 -71.70
N GLU A 208 -70.83 -8.93 -72.87
CA GLU A 208 -71.48 -8.52 -74.14
C GLU A 208 -72.81 -9.25 -74.44
N ALA A 209 -73.22 -10.24 -73.63
CA ALA A 209 -74.41 -11.04 -73.90
C ALA A 209 -75.71 -10.56 -73.23
N ASN A 210 -75.71 -9.46 -72.47
CA ASN A 210 -76.90 -9.01 -71.70
C ASN A 210 -77.38 -7.58 -72.03
N GLY A 211 -76.97 -7.04 -73.17
CA GLY A 211 -77.46 -5.77 -73.71
C GLY A 211 -78.17 -5.96 -75.05
N ARG A 212 -79.37 -6.55 -75.06
CA ARG A 212 -80.36 -6.41 -76.14
C ARG A 212 -81.77 -6.59 -75.59
#